data_AF-A0A9E2D514-F1
#
_entry.id   AF-A0A9E2D514-F1
#
_cell.length_a   1.000
_cell.length_b   1.000
_cell.length_c   1.000
_cell.angle_alpha   90.00
_cell.angle_beta   90.00
_cell.angle_gamma   90.00
#
_symmetry.space_group_name_H-M   'P 1'
#
loop_
_entity.id
_entity.type
_entity.pdbx_description
1 polymer ?
#
loop_
_entity_poly.entity_id
_entity_poly.type
_entity_poly.pdbx_seq_one_letter_code
_entity_poly.pdbx_strand_id
1 'polypeptide(L)'
;MTAHTFGETDSKSLQRAWLLQLYKEHERICWQYGVKLSVPIIEVSNSSSNWGSWHPAGKTIKISARLIELHAWDVVINILRHEMAHQAVSELFHSHDSHGSLFDQACDLLGVPREFRGASGDLPRIILDA
;
A
#
# COMPACT_ATOMS: atom_id res chain seq x y z
N MET A 1 -13.87 20.97 35.18
CA MET A 1 -14.73 20.21 34.24
C MET A 1 -13.92 19.95 32.99
N THR A 2 -13.28 18.78 32.92
CA THR A 2 -12.48 18.34 31.76
C THR A 2 -13.39 17.60 30.79
N ALA A 3 -13.58 18.17 29.60
CA ALA A 3 -14.31 17.51 28.51
C ALA A 3 -13.45 16.36 27.96
N HIS A 4 -13.81 15.12 28.27
CA HIS A 4 -13.16 13.93 27.72
C HIS A 4 -13.70 13.62 26.31
N THR A 5 -12.92 14.03 25.30
CA THR A 5 -12.34 13.23 24.18
C THR A 5 -12.98 11.88 23.78
N PHE A 6 -14.30 11.77 23.62
CA PHE A 6 -14.89 10.55 23.03
C PHE A 6 -14.50 10.32 21.55
N GLY A 7 -14.26 11.39 20.76
CA GLY A 7 -13.93 11.27 19.33
C GLY A 7 -12.47 10.94 19.01
N GLU A 8 -11.53 11.23 19.93
CA GLU A 8 -10.09 11.05 19.65
C GLU A 8 -9.62 9.61 19.90
N THR A 9 -10.22 8.93 20.89
CA THR A 9 -9.91 7.54 21.22
C THR A 9 -10.40 6.57 20.14
N ASP A 10 -11.53 6.86 19.51
CA ASP A 10 -12.13 6.04 18.44
C ASP A 10 -11.37 6.18 17.11
N SER A 11 -10.88 7.39 16.80
CA SER A 11 -10.02 7.59 15.63
C SER A 11 -8.67 6.85 15.77
N LYS A 12 -8.05 6.88 16.95
CA LYS A 12 -6.79 6.16 17.21
C LYS A 12 -6.97 4.64 17.19
N SER A 13 -8.09 4.13 17.70
CA SER A 13 -8.39 2.69 17.65
C SER A 13 -8.64 2.22 16.21
N LEU A 14 -9.35 3.01 15.40
CA LEU A 14 -9.60 2.73 13.99
C LEU A 14 -8.31 2.74 13.16
N GLN A 15 -7.46 3.76 13.32
CA GLN A 15 -6.18 3.83 12.62
C GLN A 15 -5.28 2.64 12.97
N ARG A 16 -5.29 2.20 14.23
CA ARG A 16 -4.60 0.97 14.65
C ARG A 16 -5.17 -0.27 13.96
N ALA A 17 -6.49 -0.38 13.84
CA ALA A 17 -7.12 -1.49 13.14
C ALA A 17 -6.71 -1.55 11.65
N TRP A 18 -6.68 -0.39 10.97
CA TRP A 18 -6.20 -0.30 9.59
C TRP A 18 -4.74 -0.72 9.46
N LEU A 19 -3.85 -0.24 10.34
CA LEU A 19 -2.45 -0.66 10.34
C LEU A 19 -2.31 -2.18 10.50
N LEU A 20 -3.01 -2.76 11.48
CA LEU A 20 -2.98 -4.22 11.71
C LEU A 20 -3.50 -4.99 10.49
N GLN A 21 -4.54 -4.49 9.81
CA GLN A 21 -5.03 -5.12 8.60
C GLN A 21 -4.03 -5.00 7.46
N LEU A 22 -3.41 -3.84 7.23
CA LEU A 22 -2.39 -3.66 6.20
C LEU A 22 -1.18 -4.57 6.40
N TYR A 23 -0.72 -4.77 7.64
CA TYR A 23 0.35 -5.75 7.93
C TYR A 23 -0.07 -7.19 7.60
N LYS A 24 -1.31 -7.57 7.93
CA LYS A 24 -1.85 -8.89 7.57
C LYS A 24 -1.95 -9.07 6.06
N GLU A 25 -2.40 -8.05 5.33
CA GLU A 25 -2.46 -8.12 3.86
C GLU A 25 -1.07 -8.21 3.25
N HIS A 26 -0.10 -7.43 3.73
CA HIS A 26 1.29 -7.53 3.28
C HIS A 26 1.84 -8.96 3.45
N GLU A 27 1.69 -9.55 4.64
CA GLU A 27 2.10 -10.95 4.91
C GLU A 27 1.35 -11.93 4.00
N ARG A 28 0.04 -11.77 3.86
CA ARG A 28 -0.80 -12.62 3.00
C ARG A 28 -0.38 -12.55 1.54
N ILE A 29 -0.09 -11.36 1.01
CA ILE A 29 0.36 -11.15 -0.37
C ILE A 29 1.70 -11.86 -0.58
N CYS A 30 2.68 -11.65 0.31
CA CYS A 30 3.97 -12.34 0.25
C CYS A 30 3.79 -13.87 0.25
N TRP A 31 2.93 -14.40 1.12
CA TRP A 31 2.63 -15.82 1.18
C TRP A 31 1.94 -16.34 -0.09
N GLN A 32 0.89 -15.65 -0.56
CA GLN A 32 0.08 -16.03 -1.72
C GLN A 32 0.90 -16.09 -3.00
N TYR A 33 1.82 -15.15 -3.19
CA TYR A 33 2.64 -15.05 -4.39
C TYR A 33 4.04 -15.68 -4.23
N GLY A 34 4.35 -16.24 -3.07
CA GLY A 34 5.65 -16.86 -2.79
C GLY A 34 6.83 -15.87 -2.80
N VAL A 35 6.57 -14.58 -2.59
CA VAL A 35 7.57 -13.51 -2.58
C VAL A 35 8.08 -13.29 -1.16
N LYS A 36 9.40 -13.13 -1.00
CA LYS A 36 10.02 -12.84 0.29
C LYS A 36 10.48 -11.39 0.35
N LEU A 37 9.63 -10.51 0.89
CA LEU A 37 9.99 -9.13 1.21
C LEU A 37 10.21 -8.97 2.71
N SER A 38 11.08 -8.03 3.10
CA SER A 38 11.23 -7.67 4.51
C SER A 38 9.97 -6.95 5.01
N VAL A 39 9.62 -7.10 6.29
CA VAL A 39 8.44 -6.43 6.85
C VAL A 39 8.69 -4.91 6.88
N PRO A 40 7.92 -4.09 6.15
CA PRO A 40 8.14 -2.66 6.09
C PRO A 40 7.55 -1.96 7.31
N ILE A 41 7.95 -0.72 7.56
CA ILE A 41 7.15 0.20 8.38
C ILE A 41 5.93 0.60 7.54
N ILE A 42 4.72 0.43 8.07
CA ILE A 42 3.50 0.94 7.44
C ILE A 42 3.01 2.19 8.18
N GLU A 43 2.79 3.26 7.43
CA GLU A 43 2.21 4.52 7.91
C GLU A 43 0.89 4.79 7.20
N VAL A 44 -0.17 5.06 7.97
CA VAL A 44 -1.41 5.62 7.43
C VAL A 44 -1.32 7.14 7.54
N SER A 45 -1.21 7.82 6.40
CA SER A 45 -0.96 9.26 6.33
C SER A 45 -2.21 10.04 5.90
N ASN A 46 -2.34 11.27 6.41
CA ASN A 46 -3.41 12.20 6.00
C ASN A 46 -3.00 13.09 4.80
N SER A 47 -1.89 12.76 4.12
CA SER A 47 -1.44 13.52 2.95
C SER A 47 -2.38 13.28 1.76
N SER A 48 -2.62 14.34 0.98
CA SER A 48 -3.53 14.33 -0.18
C SER A 48 -2.82 14.18 -1.53
N SER A 49 -1.49 14.05 -1.54
CA SER A 49 -0.69 14.07 -2.78
C SER A 49 -0.69 12.75 -3.56
N ASN A 50 -0.87 11.61 -2.89
CA ASN A 50 -0.86 10.27 -3.49
C ASN A 50 -1.66 9.27 -2.63
N TRP A 51 -2.03 8.13 -3.22
CA TRP A 51 -2.73 7.05 -2.50
C TRP A 51 -1.79 6.12 -1.72
N GLY A 52 -0.57 5.97 -2.22
CA GLY A 52 0.51 5.24 -1.57
C GLY A 52 1.89 5.78 -1.96
N SER A 53 2.91 5.36 -1.21
CA SER A 53 4.31 5.53 -1.61
C SER A 53 5.24 4.58 -0.85
N TRP A 54 6.20 4.00 -1.56
CA TRP A 54 7.37 3.35 -0.98
C TRP A 54 8.56 4.31 -0.78
N HIS A 55 9.17 4.26 0.39
CA HIS A 55 10.41 4.97 0.72
C HIS A 55 11.51 3.99 1.13
N PRO A 56 12.51 3.70 0.27
CA PRO A 56 13.48 2.64 0.51
C PRO A 56 14.41 2.91 1.70
N ALA A 57 14.78 4.17 1.97
CA ALA A 57 15.70 4.53 3.05
C ALA A 57 15.16 4.15 4.45
N GLY A 58 13.86 4.30 4.67
CA GLY A 58 13.17 3.95 5.93
C GLY A 58 12.44 2.61 5.87
N LYS A 59 12.50 1.91 4.74
CA LYS A 59 11.65 0.76 4.41
C LYS A 59 10.18 1.03 4.75
N THR A 60 9.67 2.17 4.31
CA THR A 60 8.35 2.65 4.70
C THR A 60 7.38 2.60 3.54
N ILE A 61 6.26 1.90 3.72
CA ILE A 61 5.08 2.04 2.88
C ILE A 61 4.15 3.03 3.55
N LYS A 62 3.79 4.09 2.82
CA LYS A 62 2.71 5.00 3.21
C LYS A 62 1.45 4.62 2.45
N ILE A 63 0.32 4.62 3.14
CA ILE A 63 -1.01 4.49 2.56
C ILE A 63 -1.84 5.70 3.01
N SER A 64 -2.59 6.31 2.09
CA SER A 64 -3.45 7.44 2.43
C SER A 64 -4.65 6.97 3.26
N ALA A 65 -4.96 7.65 4.37
CA ALA A 65 -6.19 7.41 5.14
C ALA A 65 -7.43 7.56 4.25
N ARG A 66 -7.42 8.58 3.38
CA ARG A 66 -8.51 8.86 2.43
C ARG A 66 -8.74 7.70 1.45
N LEU A 67 -7.68 6.95 1.09
CA LEU A 67 -7.85 5.75 0.25
C LEU A 67 -8.74 4.72 0.94
N ILE A 68 -8.44 4.44 2.21
CA ILE A 68 -9.13 3.45 3.03
C ILE A 68 -10.58 3.88 3.32
N GLU A 69 -10.80 5.18 3.53
CA GLU A 69 -12.12 5.74 3.84
C GLU A 69 -13.05 5.80 2.64
N LEU A 70 -12.53 6.10 1.44
CA LEU A 70 -13.36 6.41 0.26
C LEU A 70 -13.49 5.27 -0.74
N HIS A 71 -12.66 4.22 -0.63
CA HIS A 71 -12.61 3.14 -1.60
C HIS A 71 -12.80 1.78 -0.96
N ALA A 72 -13.27 0.83 -1.77
CA ALA A 72 -13.40 -0.56 -1.35
C ALA A 72 -12.03 -1.17 -1.02
N TRP A 73 -12.02 -2.19 -0.16
CA TRP A 73 -10.77 -2.74 0.40
C TRP A 73 -9.88 -3.40 -0.67
N ASP A 74 -10.46 -3.92 -1.75
CA ASP A 74 -9.73 -4.46 -2.91
C ASP A 74 -8.90 -3.38 -3.62
N VAL A 75 -9.40 -2.15 -3.71
CA VAL A 75 -8.64 -0.99 -4.22
C VAL A 75 -7.44 -0.71 -3.31
N VAL A 76 -7.65 -0.74 -1.99
CA VAL A 76 -6.58 -0.55 -1.00
C VAL A 76 -5.50 -1.62 -1.16
N ILE A 77 -5.90 -2.88 -1.29
CA ILE A 77 -4.98 -4.01 -1.49
C ILE A 77 -4.16 -3.83 -2.78
N ASN A 78 -4.78 -3.39 -3.88
CA ASN A 78 -4.05 -3.23 -5.14
C ASN A 78 -3.06 -2.05 -5.09
N ILE A 79 -3.38 -0.97 -4.39
CA ILE A 79 -2.39 0.09 -4.10
C ILE A 79 -1.28 -0.42 -3.18
N LEU A 80 -1.59 -1.20 -2.13
CA LEU A 80 -0.56 -1.82 -1.31
C LEU A 80 0.39 -2.70 -2.13
N ARG A 81 -0.14 -3.50 -3.07
CA ARG A 81 0.67 -4.34 -3.96
C ARG A 81 1.53 -3.51 -4.91
N HIS A 82 1.04 -2.37 -5.39
CA HIS A 82 1.84 -1.41 -6.15
C HIS A 82 3.04 -0.92 -5.34
N GLU A 83 2.83 -0.50 -4.09
CA GLU A 83 3.93 -0.07 -3.22
C GLU A 83 4.88 -1.21 -2.85
N MET A 84 4.36 -2.43 -2.67
CA MET A 84 5.18 -3.63 -2.50
C MET A 84 6.00 -3.97 -3.76
N ALA A 85 5.52 -3.60 -4.96
CA ALA A 85 6.30 -3.77 -6.18
C ALA A 85 7.49 -2.81 -6.21
N HIS A 86 7.32 -1.56 -5.79
CA HIS A 86 8.47 -0.67 -5.57
C HIS A 86 9.42 -1.19 -4.49
N GLN A 87 8.88 -1.79 -3.41
CA GLN A 87 9.70 -2.47 -2.40
C GLN A 87 10.50 -3.62 -3.03
N ALA A 88 9.87 -4.49 -3.81
CA ALA A 88 10.53 -5.60 -4.48
C ALA A 88 11.64 -5.13 -5.43
N VAL A 89 11.44 -4.01 -6.15
CA VAL A 89 12.50 -3.40 -6.96
C VAL A 89 13.71 -3.02 -6.10
N SER A 90 13.48 -2.42 -4.94
CA SER A 90 14.58 -2.03 -4.04
C SER A 90 15.26 -3.22 -3.36
N GLU A 91 14.49 -4.24 -2.95
CA GLU A 91 15.01 -5.33 -2.11
C GLU A 91 15.49 -6.54 -2.90
N LEU A 92 14.82 -6.91 -3.99
CA LEU A 92 15.12 -8.11 -4.77
C LEU A 92 15.99 -7.78 -5.99
N PHE A 93 15.75 -6.62 -6.62
CA PHE A 93 16.50 -6.21 -7.82
C PHE A 93 17.60 -5.20 -7.51
N HIS A 94 17.70 -4.72 -6.27
CA HIS A 94 18.68 -3.71 -5.84
C HIS A 94 18.73 -2.49 -6.77
N SER A 95 17.55 -2.05 -7.23
CA SER A 95 17.39 -1.00 -8.22
C SER A 95 16.51 0.13 -7.68
N HIS A 96 16.48 1.24 -8.42
CA HIS A 96 15.62 2.40 -8.19
C HIS A 96 14.67 2.63 -9.37
N ASP A 97 14.48 1.61 -10.21
CA ASP A 97 13.54 1.65 -11.32
C ASP A 97 12.12 1.90 -10.77
N SER A 98 11.52 3.04 -11.14
CA SER A 98 10.21 3.41 -10.61
C SER A 98 9.12 2.69 -11.38
N HIS A 99 9.05 2.83 -12.70
CA HIS A 99 7.99 2.29 -13.56
C HIS A 99 8.52 1.74 -14.89
N GLY A 100 9.76 1.27 -14.91
CA GLY A 100 10.37 0.57 -16.04
C GLY A 100 10.22 -0.95 -15.94
N SER A 101 11.06 -1.67 -16.69
CA SER A 101 10.94 -3.11 -16.86
C SER A 101 11.09 -3.92 -15.57
N LEU A 102 11.87 -3.44 -14.59
CA LEU A 102 12.02 -4.14 -13.31
C LEU A 102 10.79 -3.94 -12.43
N PHE A 103 10.15 -2.78 -12.52
CA PHE A 103 8.88 -2.56 -11.85
C PHE A 103 7.78 -3.43 -12.44
N ASP A 104 7.70 -3.55 -13.78
CA ASP A 104 6.74 -4.47 -14.42
C ASP A 104 6.95 -5.92 -13.97
N GLN A 105 8.21 -6.38 -13.88
CA GLN A 105 8.54 -7.70 -13.34
C GLN A 105 8.13 -7.85 -11.86
N ALA A 106 8.35 -6.83 -11.04
CA ALA A 106 7.89 -6.83 -9.65
C ALA A 106 6.35 -6.88 -9.56
N CYS A 107 5.66 -6.13 -10.41
CA CYS A 107 4.21 -6.17 -10.53
C CYS A 107 3.71 -7.56 -10.92
N ASP A 108 4.38 -8.25 -11.84
CA ASP A 108 4.03 -9.62 -12.21
C ASP A 108 4.24 -10.60 -11.04
N LEU A 109 5.37 -10.50 -10.32
CA LEU A 109 5.65 -11.31 -9.13
C LEU A 109 4.58 -11.15 -8.05
N LEU A 110 4.08 -9.92 -7.84
CA LEU A 110 3.08 -9.60 -6.82
C LEU A 110 1.65 -9.61 -7.36
N GLY A 111 1.46 -9.94 -8.65
CA GLY A 111 0.19 -9.99 -9.38
C GLY A 111 -0.56 -8.66 -9.53
N VAL A 112 0.11 -7.51 -9.46
CA VAL A 112 -0.51 -6.18 -9.57
C VAL A 112 -1.28 -6.08 -10.90
N PRO A 113 -2.61 -5.83 -10.89
CA PRO A 113 -3.37 -5.68 -12.13
C PRO A 113 -2.89 -4.48 -12.93
N ARG A 114 -3.02 -4.53 -14.26
CA ARG A 114 -2.45 -3.53 -15.19
C ARG A 114 -2.90 -2.11 -14.84
N GLU A 115 -4.17 -1.96 -14.48
CA GLU A 115 -4.83 -0.72 -14.16
C GLU A 115 -4.33 -0.06 -12.86
N PHE A 116 -3.57 -0.79 -12.04
CA PHE A 116 -2.91 -0.28 -10.83
C PHE A 116 -1.40 -0.10 -11.00
N ARG A 117 -0.82 -0.27 -12.19
CA ARG A 117 0.64 -0.12 -12.42
C ARG A 117 1.07 1.30 -12.78
N GLY A 118 0.13 2.22 -12.99
CA GLY A 118 0.44 3.58 -13.45
C GLY A 118 0.90 4.52 -12.33
N ALA A 119 1.67 5.55 -12.69
CA ALA A 119 2.19 6.56 -11.76
C ALA A 119 1.26 7.76 -11.53
N SER A 120 0.10 7.83 -12.19
CA SER A 120 -0.72 9.05 -12.28
C SER A 120 -1.43 9.43 -10.97
N GLY A 121 -1.45 8.55 -9.97
CA GLY A 121 -2.24 8.76 -8.75
C GLY A 121 -3.77 8.68 -8.98
N ASP A 122 -4.20 8.45 -10.22
CA ASP A 122 -5.59 8.15 -10.53
C ASP A 122 -5.89 6.70 -10.19
N LEU A 123 -6.98 6.47 -9.47
CA LEU A 123 -7.51 5.12 -9.32
C LEU A 123 -8.21 4.73 -10.63
N PRO A 124 -8.08 3.47 -11.06
CA PRO A 124 -8.82 3.00 -12.21
C PRO A 124 -10.32 3.19 -11.98
N ARG A 125 -10.98 3.85 -12.92
CA ARG A 125 -12.42 4.17 -12.83
C ARG A 125 -13.31 2.94 -12.93
N ILE A 126 -12.76 1.81 -13.37
CA ILE A 126 -13.44 0.53 -13.56
C ILE A 126 -12.41 -0.57 -13.24
N ILE A 127 -12.67 -1.36 -12.19
CA ILE A 127 -12.02 -2.66 -12.01
C ILE A 127 -12.83 -3.63 -12.86
N LEU A 128 -12.24 -4.16 -13.92
CA LEU A 128 -12.87 -5.22 -14.68
C LEU A 128 -12.58 -6.52 -13.93
N ASP A 129 -13.62 -7.14 -13.36
CA ASP A 129 -13.51 -8.48 -12.81
C ASP A 129 -12.99 -9.43 -13.92
N ALA A 130 -11.83 -10.03 -13.66
CA ALA A 130 -11.19 -11.00 -14.55
C ALA A 130 -11.79 -12.41 -14.39
#